data_AF-A0A101CZU7-F1
#
_entry.id   AF-A0A101CZU7-F1
#
_cell.length_a   1.000
_cell.length_b   1.000
_cell.length_c   1.000
_cell.angle_alpha   90.00
_cell.angle_beta   90.00
_cell.angle_gamma   90.00
#
_symmetry.space_group_name_H-M   'P 1'
#
loop_
_entity.id
_entity.type
_entity.pdbx_description
1 polymer ?
#
loop_
_entity_poly.entity_id
_entity_poly.type
_entity_poly.pdbx_seq_one_letter_code
_entity_poly.pdbx_strand_id
1 'polypeptide(L)' 'MTHAERKRLWQQHIEDWQASGLSGMAYCQQQSLTYCRFVYWRKKLTEPEASFPEQPVSSPGFAKVSAVP' A
#
# COMPACT_ATOMS: atom_id res chain seq x y z
N MET A 1 4.10 14.47 -3.07
CA MET A 1 3.07 13.47 -3.43
C MET A 1 2.12 13.24 -2.26
N THR A 2 0.90 13.74 -2.40
CA THR A 2 -0.25 13.46 -1.53
C THR A 2 -0.66 11.99 -1.61
N HIS A 3 -1.48 11.56 -0.65
CA HIS A 3 -2.02 10.19 -0.62
C HIS A 3 -2.85 9.86 -1.88
N ALA A 4 -3.60 10.84 -2.39
CA ALA A 4 -4.44 10.69 -3.59
C ALA A 4 -3.62 10.49 -4.87
N GLU A 5 -2.55 11.26 -5.08
CA GLU A 5 -1.67 11.12 -6.24
C GLU A 5 -1.02 9.73 -6.26
N ARG A 6 -0.59 9.24 -5.10
CA ARG A 6 -0.01 7.90 -4.97
C ARG A 6 -1.03 6.82 -5.33
N LYS A 7 -2.27 6.94 -4.86
CA LYS A 7 -3.34 6.00 -5.21
C LYS A 7 -3.55 5.94 -6.72
N ARG A 8 -3.60 7.09 -7.40
CA ARG A 8 -3.75 7.16 -8.87
C ARG A 8 -2.60 6.49 -9.61
N LEU A 9 -1.34 6.77 -9.21
CA LEU A 9 -0.17 6.12 -9.82
C LEU A 9 -0.22 4.60 -9.67
N TRP A 10 -0.55 4.10 -8.48
CA TRP A 10 -0.63 2.67 -8.25
C TRP A 10 -1.81 2.03 -8.98
N GLN A 11 -2.93 2.74 -9.12
CA GLN A 11 -4.04 2.27 -9.92
C GLN A 11 -3.63 2.07 -11.39
N GLN A 12 -2.93 3.04 -11.98
CA GLN A 12 -2.39 2.91 -13.33
C GLN A 12 -1.45 1.71 -13.46
N HIS A 13 -0.54 1.50 -12.50
CA HIS A 13 0.33 0.32 -12.51
C HIS A 13 -0.43 -1.01 -12.44
N ILE A 14 -1.54 -1.08 -11.71
CA ILE A 14 -2.37 -2.30 -11.64
C ILE A 14 -3.09 -2.54 -12.97
N GLU A 15 -3.62 -1.49 -13.60
CA GLU A 15 -4.28 -1.55 -14.92
C GLU A 15 -3.27 -2.00 -16.00
N ASP A 16 -2.10 -1.37 -16.06
CA ASP A 16 -1.01 -1.72 -16.98
C ASP A 16 -0.53 -3.16 -16.76
N TRP A 17 -0.39 -3.58 -15.50
CA TRP A 17 -0.04 -4.96 -15.17
C TRP A 17 -1.09 -5.95 -15.67
N GLN A 18 -2.38 -5.68 -15.45
CA GLN A 18 -3.47 -6.54 -15.92
C GLN A 18 -3.50 -6.63 -17.46
N ALA A 19 -3.28 -5.50 -18.15
CA ALA A 19 -3.19 -5.47 -19.60
C ALA A 19 -1.95 -6.21 -20.14
N SER A 20 -0.84 -6.18 -19.41
CA SER A 20 0.42 -6.83 -19.82
C SER A 20 0.35 -8.37 -19.82
N GLY A 21 -0.56 -8.98 -19.05
CA GLY A 21 -0.63 -10.43 -18.86
C GLY A 21 0.59 -11.05 -18.15
N LEU A 22 1.50 -10.22 -17.63
CA LEU A 22 2.71 -10.67 -16.94
C LEU A 22 2.40 -11.17 -15.53
N SER A 23 3.29 -12.01 -14.98
CA SER A 23 3.28 -12.26 -13.54
C SER A 23 3.63 -10.97 -12.79
N GLY A 24 3.06 -10.77 -11.59
CA GLY A 24 3.30 -9.53 -10.82
C GLY A 24 4.79 -9.28 -10.53
N MET A 25 5.58 -10.35 -10.37
CA MET A 25 7.03 -10.25 -10.17
C MET A 25 7.75 -9.80 -11.46
N ALA A 26 7.39 -10.35 -12.62
CA ALA A 26 7.94 -9.93 -13.91
C ALA A 26 7.62 -8.46 -14.22
N TYR A 27 6.38 -8.03 -13.95
CA TYR A 27 6.00 -6.62 -14.09
C TYR A 27 6.79 -5.70 -13.16
N CYS A 28 6.95 -6.10 -11.89
CA CYS A 28 7.76 -5.34 -10.93
C CYS A 28 9.22 -5.23 -11.36
N GLN A 29 9.80 -6.28 -11.94
CA GLN A 29 11.16 -6.24 -12.47
C GLN A 29 11.28 -5.27 -13.65
N GLN A 30 10.34 -5.30 -14.60
CA GLN A 30 10.37 -4.41 -15.77
C GLN A 30 10.19 -2.93 -15.38
N GLN A 31 9.30 -2.64 -14.45
CA GLN A 31 8.97 -1.27 -14.03
C GLN A 31 9.81 -0.78 -12.84
N SER A 32 10.82 -1.56 -12.41
CA SER A 32 11.66 -1.27 -11.23
C SER A 32 10.84 -0.97 -9.96
N LEU A 33 9.74 -1.70 -9.76
CA LEU A 33 8.84 -1.55 -8.63
C LEU A 33 9.22 -2.50 -7.49
N THR A 34 8.99 -2.05 -6.25
CA THR A 34 9.09 -2.93 -5.09
C THR A 34 7.91 -3.90 -5.04
N TYR A 35 8.20 -5.21 -5.12
CA TYR A 35 7.19 -6.25 -5.15
C TYR A 35 6.22 -6.22 -3.95
N CYS A 36 6.73 -6.06 -2.73
CA CYS A 36 5.88 -5.99 -1.53
C CYS A 36 4.86 -4.84 -1.60
N ARG A 37 5.28 -3.70 -2.16
CA ARG A 37 4.44 -2.51 -2.33
C ARG A 37 3.39 -2.73 -3.40
N PHE A 38 3.77 -3.37 -4.50
CA PHE A 38 2.84 -3.80 -5.55
C PHE A 38 1.76 -4.73 -5.02
N VAL A 39 2.13 -5.77 -4.26
CA VAL A 39 1.15 -6.71 -3.67
C VAL A 39 0.18 -6.00 -2.74
N TYR A 40 0.67 -5.06 -1.91
CA TYR A 40 -0.17 -4.25 -1.05
C TYR A 40 -1.18 -3.42 -1.85
N TRP A 41 -0.73 -2.68 -2.87
CA TRP A 41 -1.63 -1.85 -3.68
C TRP A 41 -2.60 -2.66 -4.52
N ARG A 42 -2.16 -3.81 -5.04
CA ARG A 42 -3.04 -4.74 -5.74
C ARG A 42 -4.19 -5.19 -4.84
N LYS A 43 -3.89 -5.64 -3.62
CA LYS A 43 -4.93 -6.00 -2.63
C LYS A 43 -5.84 -4.82 -2.32
N LYS A 44 -5.26 -3.67 -1.99
CA LYS A 44 -5.99 -2.44 -1.63
C LYS A 44 -6.91 -1.92 -2.74
N LEU A 45 -6.59 -2.17 -4.01
CA LEU A 45 -7.35 -1.66 -5.16
C LEU A 45 -8.30 -2.71 -5.76
N THR A 46 -8.06 -4.00 -5.55
CA THR A 46 -8.91 -5.10 -6.04
C THR A 46 -9.94 -5.55 -5.01
N GLU A 47 -9.68 -5.41 -3.72
CA GLU A 47 -10.66 -5.74 -2.68
C GLU A 47 -11.61 -4.56 -2.45
N PRO A 48 -12.94 -4.74 -2.62
CA PRO A 48 -13.92 -3.71 -2.34
C PRO A 48 -14.00 -3.48 -0.83
N GLU A 49 -13.28 -2.47 -0.36
CA GLU A 49 -13.39 -1.81 0.95
C GLU A 49 -13.85 -2.67 2.14
N ALA A 50 -13.26 -3.85 2.32
CA ALA A 50 -13.26 -4.49 3.63
C ALA A 50 -12.02 -3.98 4.37
N SER A 51 -12.13 -2.78 4.93
CA SER A 51 -11.39 -2.35 6.12
C SER A 51 -9.86 -2.54 6.07
N PHE A 52 -9.17 -1.76 5.22
CA PHE A 52 -7.85 -1.30 5.66
C PHE A 52 -8.09 0.06 6.32
N PRO A 53 -8.21 0.14 7.67
CA PRO A 53 -8.03 1.43 8.31
C PRO A 53 -6.67 1.92 7.81
N GLU A 54 -6.68 3.00 7.02
CA GLU A 54 -5.59 3.95 7.01
C GLU A 54 -5.39 4.24 8.49
N GLN A 55 -4.43 3.57 9.11
CA GLN A 55 -4.11 3.90 10.48
C GLN A 55 -3.57 5.33 10.42
N PRO A 56 -4.24 6.33 11.02
CA PRO A 56 -3.43 7.29 11.73
C PRO A 56 -2.70 6.43 12.77
N VAL A 57 -1.42 6.16 12.57
CA VAL A 57 -0.56 5.65 13.64
C VAL A 57 -0.38 6.79 14.67
N SER A 58 -1.49 7.25 15.24
CA SER A 58 -1.53 7.99 16.49
C SER A 58 -2.00 7.00 17.55
N SER A 59 -1.25 5.91 17.69
CA SER A 59 -1.08 5.28 18.98
C SER A 59 0.32 5.64 19.41
N PRO A 60 0.52 6.60 20.34
CA PRO A 60 1.77 6.65 21.06
C PRO A 60 1.80 5.37 21.89
N GLY A 61 2.43 4.32 21.35
CA GLY A 61 2.78 3.10 22.05
C GLY A 61 3.87 3.37 23.09
N PHE A 62 3.61 4.32 23.98
CA PHE A 62 4.44 4.67 25.12
C PHE A 62 3.49 4.85 26.29
N ALA A 63 3.39 3.83 27.13
CA ALA A 63 2.73 3.97 28.42
C ALA A 63 3.49 5.04 29.22
N LYS A 64 2.79 6.11 29.64
CA LYS A 64 3.35 7.05 30.61
C LYS A 64 3.43 6.33 31.95
N VAL A 65 4.65 5.97 32.37
CA VAL A 65 4.90 5.56 33.75
C VAL A 65 4.77 6.82 34.61
N SER A 66 3.79 6.83 35.50
CA SER A 66 3.77 7.76 36.62
C SER A 66 4.62 7.15 37.72
N ALA A 67 5.76 7.76 38.03
CA ALA A 67 6.44 7.52 39.28
C ALA A 67 5.58 8.10 40.41
N VAL A 68 5.10 7.25 41.31
CA VAL A 68 4.44 7.65 42.55
C VAL A 68 5.53 7.78 43.64
N PRO A 69 5.50 8.84 44.48
CA PRO A 69 6.47 9.06 45.55
C PRO A 69 6.40 8.04 46.69
#